data_AF-A0A9D8DGG1-F1
#
_entry.id   AF-A0A9D8DGG1-F1
#
_cell.length_a   1.000
_cell.length_b   1.000
_cell.length_c   1.000
_cell.angle_alpha   90.00
_cell.angle_beta   90.00
_cell.angle_gamma   90.00
#
_symmetry.space_group_name_H-M   'P 1'
#
loop_
_entity.id
_entity.type
_entity.pdbx_description
1 polymer ?
#
loop_
_entity_poly.entity_id
_entity_poly.type
_entity_poly.pdbx_seq_one_letter_code
_entity_poly.pdbx_strand_id
1 'polypeptide(L)'
;MPRGRPSPKLAITVDADVHDRVLDAAAAEGLSVSAWMTNAARRALLVRDGLAAVAEWEAEHGPLTEAELAAAHQRVASQVGRTAAGARRRSA
;
A
#
# COMPACT_ATOMS: atom_id res chain seq x y z
N MET A 1 -8.31 33.65 -9.24
CA MET A 1 -7.78 32.27 -9.16
C MET A 1 -8.80 31.31 -9.75
N PRO A 2 -8.54 30.60 -10.85
CA PRO A 2 -9.43 29.54 -11.30
C PRO A 2 -9.42 28.44 -10.24
N ARG A 3 -10.59 28.10 -9.69
CA ARG A 3 -10.69 26.94 -8.80
C ARG A 3 -10.48 25.70 -9.67
N GLY A 4 -9.48 24.88 -9.33
CA GLY A 4 -9.26 23.60 -9.99
C GLY A 4 -10.55 22.75 -9.99
N ARG A 5 -10.67 21.80 -10.92
CA ARG A 5 -11.85 20.93 -10.97
C ARG A 5 -12.02 20.24 -9.61
N PRO A 6 -13.20 20.36 -8.97
CA PRO A 6 -13.44 19.69 -7.70
C PRO A 6 -13.30 18.18 -7.91
N SER A 7 -12.78 17.48 -6.90
CA SER A 7 -12.71 16.02 -6.93
C SER A 7 -14.10 15.44 -7.12
N PRO A 8 -14.29 14.47 -8.04
CA PRO A 8 -15.59 13.84 -8.25
C PRO A 8 -16.03 13.10 -6.98
N LYS A 9 -17.31 13.19 -6.62
CA LYS A 9 -17.89 12.45 -5.50
C LYS A 9 -18.25 11.04 -5.95
N LEU A 10 -17.78 10.06 -5.19
CA LEU A 10 -18.17 8.66 -5.34
C LEU A 10 -19.20 8.30 -4.26
N ALA A 11 -20.36 7.78 -4.68
CA ALA A 11 -21.39 7.25 -3.78
C ALA A 11 -21.45 5.74 -3.94
N ILE A 12 -21.21 5.00 -2.86
CA ILE A 12 -21.16 3.54 -2.83
C ILE A 12 -21.90 3.03 -1.60
N THR A 13 -22.51 1.85 -1.73
CA THR A 13 -22.98 1.06 -0.59
C THR A 13 -21.83 0.19 -0.11
N VAL A 14 -21.65 0.12 1.21
CA VAL A 14 -20.68 -0.75 1.87
C VAL A 14 -21.39 -1.53 2.96
N ASP A 15 -20.88 -2.72 3.28
CA ASP A 15 -21.42 -3.53 4.37
C ASP A 15 -21.30 -2.78 5.71
N ALA A 16 -22.25 -3.00 6.61
CA ALA A 16 -22.35 -2.21 7.84
C ALA A 16 -21.12 -2.38 8.76
N ASP A 17 -20.58 -3.59 8.86
CA ASP A 17 -19.36 -3.86 9.62
C ASP A 17 -18.13 -3.18 8.99
N VAL A 18 -18.07 -3.11 7.66
CA VAL A 18 -17.01 -2.40 6.94
C VAL A 18 -17.14 -0.90 7.15
N HIS A 19 -18.34 -0.35 7.10
CA HIS A 19 -18.61 1.06 7.37
C HIS A 19 -18.03 1.48 8.74
N ASP A 20 -18.36 0.75 9.80
CA ASP A 20 -17.94 1.08 11.15
C ASP A 20 -16.41 1.01 11.29
N ARG A 21 -15.79 -0.03 10.70
CA ARG A 21 -14.33 -0.16 10.68
C ARG A 21 -13.62 0.96 9.90
N VAL A 22 -14.23 1.48 8.85
CA VAL A 22 -13.70 2.64 8.11
C VAL A 22 -13.74 3.89 8.97
N LEU A 23 -14.83 4.12 9.71
CA LEU A 23 -14.94 5.25 10.63
C LEU A 23 -13.87 5.17 11.73
N ASP A 24 -13.72 4.01 12.34
CA ASP A 24 -12.74 3.79 13.41
C ASP A 24 -11.31 3.98 12.91
N ALA A 25 -10.97 3.44 11.74
CA ALA A 25 -9.63 3.57 11.16
C ALA A 25 -9.31 5.01 10.78
N ALA A 26 -10.27 5.73 10.16
CA ALA A 26 -10.09 7.14 9.82
C ALA A 26 -9.90 8.00 11.08
N ALA A 27 -10.68 7.75 12.14
CA ALA A 27 -10.56 8.44 13.41
C ALA A 27 -9.22 8.16 14.10
N ALA A 28 -8.78 6.90 14.15
CA ALA A 28 -7.52 6.49 14.73
C ALA A 28 -6.30 7.12 14.04
N GLU A 29 -6.39 7.32 12.72
CA GLU A 29 -5.35 7.97 11.91
C GLU A 29 -5.49 9.50 11.82
N GLY A 30 -6.53 10.09 12.42
CA GLY A 30 -6.79 11.53 12.37
C GLY A 30 -7.13 12.04 10.96
N LEU A 31 -7.72 11.18 10.12
CA LEU A 31 -8.08 11.47 8.73
C LEU A 31 -9.60 11.61 8.57
N SER A 32 -10.03 12.33 7.54
CA SER A 32 -11.42 12.20 7.09
C SER A 32 -11.64 10.83 6.44
N VAL A 33 -12.88 10.34 6.46
CA VAL A 33 -13.26 9.10 5.78
C VAL A 33 -12.85 9.11 4.30
N SER A 34 -13.06 10.22 3.60
CA SER A 34 -12.70 10.34 2.18
C SER A 34 -11.19 10.28 1.95
N ALA A 35 -10.39 10.88 2.85
CA ALA A 35 -8.93 10.82 2.77
C ALA A 35 -8.43 9.40 3.06
N TRP A 36 -8.94 8.76 4.11
CA TRP A 36 -8.61 7.38 4.47
C TRP A 36 -8.96 6.42 3.33
N MET A 37 -10.19 6.52 2.79
CA MET A 37 -10.64 5.69 1.65
C MET A 37 -9.81 5.94 0.39
N THR A 38 -9.41 7.19 0.12
CA THR A 38 -8.52 7.50 -1.00
C THR A 38 -7.16 6.83 -0.83
N ASN A 39 -6.59 6.83 0.38
CA ASN A 39 -5.32 6.17 0.67
C ASN A 39 -5.44 4.64 0.53
N ALA A 40 -6.51 4.06 1.07
CA ALA A 40 -6.80 2.63 0.94
C ALA A 40 -6.94 2.23 -0.53
N ALA A 41 -7.70 2.99 -1.33
CA ALA A 41 -7.87 2.75 -2.76
C ALA A 41 -6.53 2.87 -3.52
N ARG A 42 -5.72 3.89 -3.25
CA ARG A 42 -4.39 4.04 -3.86
C ARG A 42 -3.50 2.85 -3.57
N ARG A 43 -3.49 2.36 -2.32
CA ARG A 43 -2.71 1.19 -1.94
C ARG A 43 -3.20 -0.07 -2.66
N ALA A 44 -4.50 -0.29 -2.72
CA ALA A 44 -5.08 -1.45 -3.39
C ALA A 44 -4.76 -1.45 -4.90
N LEU A 45 -4.88 -0.29 -5.55
CA LEU A 45 -4.53 -0.13 -6.97
C LEU A 45 -3.04 -0.36 -7.21
N LEU A 46 -2.16 0.21 -6.38
CA LEU A 46 -0.72 -0.01 -6.50
C LEU A 46 -0.34 -1.49 -6.42
N VAL A 47 -0.95 -2.24 -5.48
CA VAL A 47 -0.71 -3.68 -5.36
C VAL A 47 -1.21 -4.42 -6.61
N ARG A 48 -2.42 -4.10 -7.09
CA ARG A 48 -2.98 -4.70 -8.30
C ARG A 48 -2.07 -4.46 -9.51
N ASP A 49 -1.67 -3.22 -9.73
CA ASP A 49 -0.84 -2.85 -10.87
C ASP A 49 0.56 -3.48 -10.76
N GLY A 50 1.12 -3.54 -9.56
CA GLY A 50 2.39 -4.21 -9.30
C GLY A 50 2.34 -5.72 -9.59
N LEU A 51 1.26 -6.40 -9.19
CA LEU A 51 1.07 -7.83 -9.50
C LEU A 51 0.91 -8.07 -11.00
N ALA A 52 0.20 -7.19 -11.71
CA ALA A 52 0.09 -7.26 -13.16
C ALA A 52 1.47 -7.11 -13.84
N ALA A 53 2.28 -6.15 -13.39
CA ALA A 53 3.63 -5.96 -13.91
C ALA A 53 4.56 -7.15 -13.64
N VAL A 54 4.43 -7.82 -12.48
CA VAL A 54 5.16 -9.06 -12.20
C VAL A 54 4.75 -10.16 -13.17
N ALA A 55 3.45 -10.34 -13.40
CA ALA A 55 2.96 -11.36 -14.32
C ALA A 55 3.42 -11.10 -15.77
N GLU A 56 3.46 -9.85 -16.22
CA GLU A 56 4.02 -9.46 -17.52
C GLU A 56 5.50 -9.84 -17.62
N TRP A 57 6.28 -9.54 -16.57
CA TRP A 57 7.70 -9.90 -16.53
C TRP A 57 7.93 -11.41 -16.54
N GLU A 58 7.16 -12.18 -15.77
CA GLU A 58 7.26 -13.65 -15.70
C GLU A 58 6.85 -14.31 -17.02
N ALA A 59 5.93 -13.71 -17.79
CA ALA A 59 5.59 -14.20 -19.13
C ALA A 59 6.78 -14.10 -20.10
N GLU A 60 7.64 -13.09 -19.93
CA GLU A 60 8.83 -12.89 -20.76
C GLU A 60 10.06 -13.68 -20.27
N HIS A 61 10.21 -13.86 -18.95
CA HIS A 61 11.45 -14.37 -18.35
C HIS A 61 11.30 -15.72 -17.64
N GLY A 62 10.07 -16.21 -17.49
CA GLY A 62 9.72 -17.33 -16.63
C GLY A 62 9.44 -16.90 -15.18
N PRO A 63 8.73 -17.73 -14.40
CA PRO A 63 8.44 -17.44 -13.01
C PRO A 63 9.72 -17.44 -12.16
N LEU A 64 9.73 -16.64 -11.09
CA LEU A 64 10.82 -16.67 -10.12
C LEU A 64 10.89 -18.04 -9.44
N THR A 65 12.10 -18.61 -9.33
CA THR A 65 12.29 -19.88 -8.64
C THR A 65 12.23 -19.69 -7.12
N GLU A 66 11.90 -20.75 -6.39
CA GLU A 66 11.92 -20.75 -4.92
C GLU A 66 13.27 -20.33 -4.33
N ALA A 67 14.37 -20.72 -4.99
CA ALA A 67 15.72 -20.33 -4.56
C ALA A 67 15.95 -18.82 -4.72
N GLU A 68 15.49 -18.22 -5.82
CA GLU A 68 15.58 -16.79 -6.07
C GLU A 68 14.69 -16.00 -5.12
N LEU A 69 13.47 -16.47 -4.86
CA LEU A 69 12.56 -15.87 -3.87
C LEU A 69 13.14 -15.93 -2.46
N ALA A 70 13.70 -17.07 -2.04
CA ALA A 70 14.36 -17.21 -0.75
C ALA A 70 15.55 -16.24 -0.62
N ALA A 71 16.40 -16.14 -1.65
CA ALA A 71 17.51 -15.20 -1.68
C ALA A 71 17.03 -13.73 -1.66
N ALA A 72 15.93 -13.41 -2.34
CA ALA A 72 15.32 -12.09 -2.32
C ALA A 72 14.77 -11.74 -0.94
N HIS A 73 14.04 -12.66 -0.28
CA HIS A 73 13.53 -12.48 1.08
C HIS A 73 14.65 -12.23 2.09
N GLN A 74 15.75 -12.97 2.02
CA GLN A 74 16.91 -12.76 2.88
C GLN A 74 17.53 -11.37 2.68
N ARG A 75 17.67 -10.92 1.42
CA ARG A 75 18.16 -9.58 1.10
C ARG A 75 17.24 -8.50 1.68
N VAL A 76 15.92 -8.59 1.47
CA VAL A 76 14.95 -7.62 1.99
C VAL A 76 14.98 -7.59 3.51
N ALA A 77 14.95 -8.75 4.17
CA ALA A 77 15.02 -8.84 5.64
C ALA A 77 16.29 -8.16 6.20
N SER A 78 17.45 -8.38 5.58
CA SER A 78 18.70 -7.72 5.98
C SER A 78 18.66 -6.20 5.78
N GLN A 79 18.02 -5.71 4.71
CA GLN A 79 17.87 -4.28 4.45
C GLN A 79 16.96 -3.61 5.48
N VAL A 80 15.82 -4.22 5.79
CA VAL A 80 14.88 -3.72 6.82
C VAL A 80 15.51 -3.74 8.21
N GLY A 81 16.28 -4.78 8.55
CA GLY A 81 17.03 -4.83 9.81
C GLY A 81 18.05 -3.69 9.95
N ARG A 82 18.75 -3.36 8.86
CA ARG A 82 19.73 -2.26 8.82
C ARG A 82 19.07 -0.88 8.94
N THR A 83 17.93 -0.65 8.29
CA THR A 83 17.22 0.65 8.40
C THR A 83 16.72 0.88 9.83
N ALA A 84 16.19 -0.16 10.49
CA ALA A 84 15.79 -0.09 11.90
C ALA A 84 16.98 0.16 12.85
N ALA A 85 18.14 -0.47 12.60
CA ALA A 85 19.36 -0.23 13.39
C ALA A 85 19.92 1.19 13.19
N GLY A 86 19.87 1.72 11.97
CA GLY A 86 20.27 3.09 11.67
C GLY A 86 19.36 4.15 12.28
N ALA A 87 18.05 3.89 12.39
CA ALA A 87 17.11 4.78 13.06
C ALA A 87 17.42 4.92 14.56
N ARG A 88 17.67 3.80 15.25
CA ARG A 88 17.99 3.79 16.70
C ARG A 88 19.27 4.54 17.06
N ARG A 89 20.28 4.54 16.19
CA ARG A 89 21.54 5.25 16.41
C ARG A 89 21.45 6.77 16.27
N ARG A 90 20.39 7.31 15.65
CA ARG A 90 20.20 8.77 15.51
C ARG A 90 19.36 9.37 16.63
N SER A 91 18.81 8.52 17.51
CA SER A 91 17.94 8.90 18.63
C SER A 91 18.67 8.93 19.97
N ALA A 92 19.96 8.60 19.98
CA ALA A 92 20.86 8.61 21.13
C ALA A 92 21.99 9.60 20.87
#